data_AF-A0A937MLT0-F1
#
_entry.id   AF-A0A937MLT0-F1
#
_cell.length_a   1.000
_cell.length_b   1.000
_cell.length_c   1.000
_cell.angle_alpha   90.00
_cell.angle_beta   90.00
_cell.angle_gamma   90.00
#
_symmetry.space_group_name_H-M   'P 1'
#
loop_
_entity.id
_entity.type
_entity.pdbx_description
1 polymer ?
#
loop_
_entity_poly.entity_id
_entity_poly.type
_entity_poly.pdbx_seq_one_letter_code
_entity_poly.pdbx_strand_id
1 'polypeptide(L)'
;MFNTVNKTEKISDNIIAQIRDSILSGRLKPGDRLASEKELIAQFGVSKATMREALRVLEVMGLVEIRKGTSGGAFVAEVDMKTTINSIINFIHFKPVSIKEITMLRYFIEPSVARIACIKRTDNDIEHLRNITGEVVSSGPAEVSREIGFHRYLARMTGNTLLILLIDFVDNLLSTMKTELDLDPEFYQNVRKAHEIILECLIQRDPAAAAIAMVQDLLEVGREMAMVMNTPPFDPHEMEEANSMVEWPANLDGRMRIITADDLDLEKKGTVSRRVGASHLYLVGCED
;
A
#
# COMPACT_ATOMS: atom_id res chain seq x y z
N MET A 1 19.49 12.13 29.90
CA MET A 1 18.94 12.14 31.28
C MET A 1 17.43 12.25 31.15
N PHE A 2 16.68 11.37 31.81
CA PHE A 2 15.21 11.45 31.89
C PHE A 2 14.81 12.33 33.09
N ASN A 3 13.66 12.99 32.99
CA ASN A 3 13.13 13.89 34.02
C ASN A 3 12.18 13.15 34.99
N THR A 4 12.05 13.65 36.21
CA THR A 4 11.14 13.13 37.23
C THR A 4 9.66 13.43 36.88
N VAL A 5 8.75 12.50 37.17
CA VAL A 5 7.35 12.51 36.70
C VAL A 5 6.44 13.44 37.54
N ASN A 6 5.49 14.13 36.89
CA ASN A 6 4.50 15.03 37.51
C ASN A 6 3.16 14.30 37.80
N LYS A 7 2.51 14.59 38.93
CA LYS A 7 1.39 13.79 39.52
C LYS A 7 0.02 13.86 38.81
N THR A 8 -0.12 14.63 37.74
CA THR A 8 -1.43 14.90 37.07
C THR A 8 -1.72 14.02 35.86
N GLU A 9 -0.73 13.31 35.32
CA GLU A 9 -0.90 12.24 34.32
C GLU A 9 -0.64 10.88 34.98
N LYS A 10 -1.17 9.77 34.42
CA LYS A 10 -0.79 8.44 34.93
C LYS A 10 0.73 8.31 34.81
N ILE A 11 1.39 7.95 35.91
CA ILE A 11 2.86 7.92 36.01
C ILE A 11 3.49 7.06 34.90
N SER A 12 2.80 6.00 34.46
CA SER A 12 3.18 5.18 33.30
C SER A 12 3.27 5.97 32.00
N ASP A 13 2.32 6.86 31.74
CA ASP A 13 2.17 7.57 30.47
C ASP A 13 3.31 8.56 30.26
N ASN A 14 3.80 9.17 31.36
CA ASN A 14 4.95 10.05 31.32
C ASN A 14 6.27 9.29 31.03
N ILE A 15 6.44 8.09 31.60
CA ILE A 15 7.60 7.22 31.28
C ILE A 15 7.57 6.85 29.79
N ILE A 16 6.40 6.44 29.29
CA ILE A 16 6.19 6.09 27.88
C ILE A 16 6.54 7.28 26.99
N ALA A 17 6.03 8.48 27.30
CA ALA A 17 6.30 9.70 26.53
C ALA A 17 7.79 10.03 26.47
N GLN A 18 8.50 10.02 27.61
CA GLN A 18 9.92 10.39 27.65
C GLN A 18 10.83 9.39 26.90
N ILE A 19 10.54 8.08 26.99
CA ILE A 19 11.28 7.06 26.25
C ILE A 19 10.97 7.20 24.76
N ARG A 20 9.69 7.35 24.38
CA ARG A 20 9.27 7.59 23.01
C ARG A 20 9.95 8.82 22.40
N ASP A 21 9.94 9.95 23.09
CA ASP A 21 10.58 11.18 22.63
C ASP A 21 12.09 11.01 22.43
N SER A 22 12.73 10.20 23.28
CA SER A 22 14.16 9.91 23.15
C SER A 22 14.47 9.01 21.95
N ILE A 23 13.58 8.09 21.60
CA ILE A 23 13.67 7.28 20.39
C ILE A 23 13.41 8.15 19.15
N LEU A 24 12.31 8.92 19.14
CA LEU A 24 11.92 9.75 17.99
C LEU A 24 12.90 10.91 17.71
N SER A 25 13.56 11.44 18.74
CA SER A 25 14.64 12.43 18.57
C SER A 25 15.99 11.81 18.20
N GLY A 26 16.10 10.47 18.10
CA GLY A 26 17.31 9.77 17.74
C GLY A 26 18.38 9.68 18.83
N ARG A 27 18.05 10.07 20.09
CA ARG A 27 18.95 9.87 21.25
C ARG A 27 19.10 8.40 21.61
N LEU A 28 18.08 7.60 21.31
CA LEU A 28 18.11 6.15 21.35
C LEU A 28 17.78 5.64 19.95
N LYS A 29 18.52 4.63 19.48
CA LYS A 29 18.40 4.06 18.14
C LYS A 29 17.96 2.60 18.20
N PRO A 30 17.31 2.05 17.16
CA PRO A 30 17.03 0.63 17.07
C PRO A 30 18.28 -0.22 17.37
N GLY A 31 18.12 -1.22 18.22
CA GLY A 31 19.21 -2.08 18.72
C GLY A 31 19.88 -1.60 20.01
N ASP A 32 19.71 -0.34 20.41
CA ASP A 32 20.25 0.16 21.68
C ASP A 32 19.60 -0.55 22.86
N ARG A 33 20.41 -0.95 23.84
CA ARG A 33 19.90 -1.49 25.10
C ARG A 33 19.47 -0.34 26.00
N LEU A 34 18.23 -0.38 26.48
CA LEU A 34 17.81 0.53 27.54
C LEU A 34 18.57 0.21 28.83
N ALA A 35 18.64 1.18 29.75
CA ALA A 35 19.12 0.92 31.10
C ALA A 35 18.34 -0.24 31.73
N SER A 36 18.97 -0.98 32.64
CA SER A 36 18.32 -2.11 33.30
C SER A 36 17.04 -1.67 34.01
N GLU A 37 16.07 -2.59 34.18
CA GLU A 37 14.80 -2.30 34.87
C GLU A 37 15.05 -1.64 36.24
N LYS A 38 16.09 -2.07 36.97
CA LYS A 38 16.49 -1.50 38.26
C LYS A 38 16.99 -0.06 38.15
N GLU A 39 17.77 0.26 37.12
CA GLU A 39 18.28 1.61 36.87
C GLU A 39 17.15 2.54 36.42
N LEU A 40 16.27 2.08 35.54
CA LEU A 40 15.10 2.85 35.10
C LEU A 40 14.17 3.15 36.28
N ILE A 41 13.90 2.18 37.16
CA ILE A 41 13.12 2.40 38.40
C ILE A 41 13.76 3.51 39.25
N ALA A 42 15.08 3.47 39.44
CA ALA A 42 15.79 4.47 40.22
C ALA A 42 15.78 5.86 39.55
N GLN A 43 15.95 5.92 38.22
CA GLN A 43 15.96 7.18 37.46
C GLN A 43 14.59 7.87 37.43
N PHE A 44 13.52 7.10 37.20
CA PHE A 44 12.17 7.64 37.13
C PHE A 44 11.50 7.78 38.51
N GLY A 45 12.06 7.15 39.55
CA GLY A 45 11.53 7.22 40.91
C GLY A 45 10.19 6.50 41.08
N VAL A 46 10.00 5.37 40.40
CA VAL A 46 8.71 4.65 40.33
C VAL A 46 8.78 3.22 40.85
N SER A 47 7.61 2.63 41.10
CA SER A 47 7.55 1.22 41.51
C SER A 47 7.95 0.28 40.37
N LYS A 48 8.38 -0.94 40.71
CA LYS A 48 8.66 -2.00 39.73
C LYS A 48 7.44 -2.32 38.84
N ALA A 49 6.25 -2.34 39.43
CA ALA A 49 5.01 -2.61 38.68
C ALA A 49 4.76 -1.53 37.62
N THR A 50 4.93 -0.26 37.98
CA THR A 50 4.76 0.88 37.07
C THR A 50 5.77 0.85 35.91
N MET A 51 7.03 0.54 36.20
CA MET A 51 8.07 0.42 35.16
C MET A 51 7.77 -0.73 34.18
N ARG A 52 7.36 -1.89 34.71
CA ARG A 52 6.98 -3.04 33.88
C ARG A 52 5.77 -2.75 32.98
N GLU A 53 4.79 -2.02 33.49
CA GLU A 53 3.64 -1.61 32.68
C GLU A 53 4.07 -0.66 31.55
N ALA A 54 4.89 0.35 31.86
CA ALA A 54 5.39 1.27 30.84
C ALA A 54 6.20 0.54 29.74
N LEU A 55 7.11 -0.36 30.14
CA LEU A 55 7.90 -1.16 29.19
C LEU A 55 7.01 -2.08 28.35
N ARG A 56 5.96 -2.66 28.94
CA ARG A 56 5.01 -3.50 28.21
C ARG A 56 4.21 -2.70 27.19
N VAL A 57 3.76 -1.49 27.54
CA VAL A 57 3.08 -0.60 26.58
C VAL A 57 4.03 -0.20 25.45
N LEU A 58 5.28 0.17 25.76
CA LEU A 58 6.29 0.47 24.75
C LEU A 58 6.58 -0.73 23.83
N GLU A 59 6.54 -1.95 24.37
CA GLU A 59 6.66 -3.18 23.59
C GLU A 59 5.46 -3.41 22.67
N VAL A 60 4.23 -3.18 23.15
CA VAL A 60 3.01 -3.24 22.33
C VAL A 60 3.03 -2.17 21.22
N MET A 61 3.60 -1.00 21.48
CA MET A 61 3.80 0.05 20.47
C MET A 61 4.90 -0.28 19.45
N GLY A 62 5.64 -1.37 19.64
CA GLY A 62 6.78 -1.76 18.79
C GLY A 62 8.02 -0.89 18.95
N LEU A 63 8.07 -0.02 19.97
CA LEU A 63 9.20 0.87 20.23
C LEU A 63 10.32 0.19 21.04
N VAL A 64 9.97 -0.89 21.74
CA VAL A 64 10.87 -1.68 22.58
C VAL A 64 10.64 -3.17 22.33
N GLU A 65 11.68 -3.99 22.45
CA GLU A 65 11.61 -5.45 22.46
C GLU A 65 12.17 -5.97 23.79
N ILE A 66 11.44 -6.83 24.50
CA ILE A 66 11.92 -7.45 25.74
C ILE A 66 12.50 -8.83 25.44
N ARG A 67 13.84 -8.94 25.51
CA ARG A 67 14.56 -10.21 25.33
C ARG A 67 14.73 -10.93 26.65
N LYS A 68 14.43 -12.23 26.70
CA LYS A 68 14.60 -13.08 27.89
C LYS A 68 16.04 -13.60 28.01
N GLY A 69 16.45 -13.98 29.23
CA GLY A 69 17.75 -14.62 29.50
C GLY A 69 18.73 -13.73 30.27
N THR A 70 19.90 -14.27 30.59
CA THR A 70 20.97 -13.62 31.39
C THR A 70 21.55 -12.37 30.73
N SER A 71 21.59 -12.32 29.39
CA SER A 71 21.92 -11.14 28.59
C SER A 71 20.70 -10.37 28.09
N GLY A 72 19.49 -10.75 28.55
CA GLY A 72 18.23 -10.14 28.17
C GLY A 72 18.02 -8.73 28.71
N GLY A 73 16.88 -8.12 28.41
CA GLY A 73 16.55 -6.75 28.79
C GLY A 73 15.65 -6.08 27.76
N ALA A 74 15.37 -4.81 27.99
CA ALA A 74 14.62 -3.97 27.05
C ALA A 74 15.58 -3.35 26.04
N PHE A 75 15.28 -3.49 24.75
CA PHE A 75 16.04 -2.92 23.65
C PHE A 75 15.12 -2.04 22.82
N VAL A 76 15.62 -0.94 22.26
CA VAL A 76 14.84 -0.16 21.29
C VAL A 76 14.66 -1.00 20.04
N ALA A 77 13.41 -1.08 19.58
CA ALA A 77 13.06 -1.82 18.37
C ALA A 77 12.75 -0.85 17.22
N GLU A 78 12.87 -1.34 16.00
CA GLU A 78 12.30 -0.69 14.83
C GLU A 78 10.84 -1.12 14.73
N VAL A 79 9.92 -0.15 14.69
CA VAL A 79 8.49 -0.46 14.54
C VAL A 79 8.30 -1.10 13.18
N ASP A 80 7.83 -2.35 13.16
CA ASP A 80 7.61 -3.04 11.90
C ASP A 80 6.37 -2.50 11.17
N MET A 81 6.40 -2.63 9.84
CA MET A 81 5.33 -2.13 8.97
C MET A 81 3.98 -2.78 9.26
N LYS A 82 3.96 -4.06 9.64
CA LYS A 82 2.74 -4.82 9.93
C LYS A 82 2.06 -4.28 11.20
N THR A 83 2.81 -3.99 12.25
CA THR A 83 2.31 -3.38 13.50
C THR A 83 1.70 -2.00 13.24
N THR A 84 2.35 -1.21 12.39
CA THR A 84 1.85 0.11 11.97
C THR A 84 0.52 -0.02 11.21
N ILE A 85 0.48 -0.89 10.19
CA ILE A 85 -0.72 -1.11 9.37
C ILE A 85 -1.88 -1.64 10.22
N ASN A 86 -1.64 -2.61 11.10
CA ASN A 86 -2.67 -3.15 11.98
C ASN A 86 -3.29 -2.06 12.88
N SER A 87 -2.49 -1.10 13.34
CA SER A 87 -2.98 0.02 14.14
C SER A 87 -3.93 0.93 13.34
N ILE A 88 -3.62 1.17 12.06
CA ILE A 88 -4.48 1.95 11.15
C ILE A 88 -5.76 1.16 10.84
N ILE A 89 -5.65 -0.13 10.55
CA ILE A 89 -6.81 -1.01 10.32
C ILE A 89 -7.73 -1.02 11.55
N ASN A 90 -7.18 -1.14 12.76
CA ASN A 90 -7.96 -1.07 14.01
C ASN A 90 -8.69 0.27 14.17
N PHE A 91 -8.04 1.39 13.82
CA PHE A 91 -8.67 2.71 13.85
C PHE A 91 -9.84 2.83 12.85
N ILE A 92 -9.69 2.18 11.69
CA ILE A 92 -10.66 2.22 10.60
C ILE A 92 -11.76 1.16 10.74
N HIS A 93 -11.57 0.14 11.58
CA HIS A 93 -12.49 -1.01 11.72
C HIS A 93 -13.96 -0.61 11.95
N PHE A 94 -14.22 0.49 12.66
CA PHE A 94 -15.57 1.00 12.92
C PHE A 94 -16.02 2.10 11.96
N LYS A 95 -15.24 2.38 10.92
CA LYS A 95 -15.57 3.36 9.88
C LYS A 95 -16.06 2.63 8.63
N PRO A 96 -17.14 3.11 7.99
CA PRO A 96 -17.60 2.53 6.73
C PRO A 96 -16.63 2.94 5.62
N VAL A 97 -15.59 2.13 5.38
CA VAL A 97 -14.72 2.32 4.22
C VAL A 97 -15.36 1.65 3.02
N SER A 98 -15.73 2.46 2.03
CA SER A 98 -16.34 2.00 0.80
C SER A 98 -15.29 1.59 -0.25
N ILE A 99 -15.66 0.69 -1.16
CA ILE A 99 -14.84 0.36 -2.32
C ILE A 99 -14.57 1.59 -3.21
N LYS A 100 -15.51 2.55 -3.22
CA LYS A 100 -15.34 3.85 -3.89
C LYS A 100 -14.16 4.64 -3.32
N GLU A 101 -14.08 4.78 -2.00
CA GLU A 101 -12.96 5.49 -1.34
C GLU A 101 -11.63 4.76 -1.53
N ILE A 102 -11.63 3.43 -1.47
CA ILE A 102 -10.43 2.63 -1.74
C ILE A 102 -9.96 2.84 -3.19
N THR A 103 -10.87 2.73 -4.15
CA THR A 103 -10.54 2.90 -5.58
C THR A 103 -10.02 4.30 -5.87
N MET A 104 -10.63 5.33 -5.27
CA MET A 104 -10.16 6.72 -5.37
C MET A 104 -8.71 6.88 -4.85
N LEU A 105 -8.40 6.32 -3.69
CA LEU A 105 -7.05 6.38 -3.12
C LEU A 105 -6.03 5.68 -4.02
N ARG A 106 -6.35 4.48 -4.52
CA ARG A 106 -5.50 3.73 -5.45
C ARG A 106 -5.26 4.52 -6.73
N TYR A 107 -6.33 5.09 -7.31
CA TYR A 107 -6.27 5.90 -8.52
C TYR A 107 -5.27 7.06 -8.42
N PHE A 108 -5.15 7.72 -7.26
CA PHE A 108 -4.19 8.82 -7.08
C PHE A 108 -2.74 8.38 -6.84
N ILE A 109 -2.52 7.16 -6.32
CA ILE A 109 -1.20 6.72 -5.86
C ILE A 109 -0.56 5.73 -6.83
N GLU A 110 -1.30 4.69 -7.21
CA GLU A 110 -0.76 3.53 -7.92
C GLU A 110 -0.27 3.82 -9.35
N PRO A 111 -0.89 4.71 -10.15
CA PRO A 111 -0.32 5.09 -11.44
C PRO A 111 1.08 5.69 -11.31
N SER A 112 1.32 6.49 -10.26
CA SER A 112 2.64 7.04 -9.96
C SER A 112 3.61 5.94 -9.52
N VAL A 113 3.14 4.97 -8.73
CA VAL A 113 3.93 3.79 -8.34
C VAL A 113 4.35 2.99 -9.58
N ALA A 114 3.41 2.66 -10.46
CA ALA A 114 3.67 1.92 -11.70
C ALA A 114 4.67 2.67 -12.60
N ARG A 115 4.53 3.99 -12.73
CA ARG A 115 5.46 4.86 -13.47
C ARG A 115 6.88 4.78 -12.90
N ILE A 116 7.03 4.93 -11.57
CA ILE A 116 8.34 4.88 -10.90
C ILE A 116 8.94 3.48 -10.99
N ALA A 117 8.15 2.43 -10.78
CA ALA A 117 8.56 1.05 -10.91
C ALA A 117 9.08 0.75 -12.33
N CYS A 118 8.37 1.21 -13.37
CA CYS A 118 8.80 1.07 -14.75
C CYS A 118 10.15 1.76 -15.04
N ILE A 119 10.40 2.93 -14.46
CA ILE A 119 11.69 3.63 -14.59
C ILE A 119 12.82 2.85 -13.89
N LYS A 120 12.55 2.32 -12.70
CA LYS A 120 13.56 1.67 -11.85
C LYS A 120 13.77 0.19 -12.13
N ARG A 121 12.92 -0.43 -12.95
CA ARG A 121 12.89 -1.88 -13.14
C ARG A 121 14.26 -2.48 -13.49
N THR A 122 14.51 -3.64 -12.91
CA THR A 122 15.55 -4.59 -13.30
C THR A 122 14.94 -5.77 -14.04
N ASP A 123 15.78 -6.61 -14.65
CA ASP A 123 15.29 -7.82 -15.32
C ASP A 123 14.80 -8.88 -14.30
N ASN A 124 15.38 -8.91 -13.10
CA ASN A 124 14.91 -9.74 -11.99
C ASN A 124 13.51 -9.32 -11.51
N ASP A 125 13.20 -8.02 -11.53
CA ASP A 125 11.86 -7.54 -11.18
C ASP A 125 10.82 -8.01 -12.20
N ILE A 126 11.17 -8.00 -13.50
CA ILE A 126 10.29 -8.51 -14.56
C ILE A 126 10.03 -10.01 -14.40
N GLU A 127 11.06 -10.79 -14.11
CA GLU A 127 10.91 -12.24 -13.85
C GLU A 127 10.03 -12.50 -12.64
N HIS A 128 10.21 -11.73 -11.56
CA HIS A 128 9.39 -11.86 -10.36
C HIS A 128 7.92 -11.51 -10.63
N LEU A 129 7.65 -10.42 -11.35
CA LEU A 129 6.30 -10.03 -11.73
C LEU A 129 5.64 -11.08 -12.63
N ARG A 130 6.36 -11.67 -13.61
CA ARG A 130 5.85 -12.80 -14.41
C ARG A 130 5.41 -13.96 -13.53
N ASN A 131 6.24 -14.31 -12.54
CA ASN A 131 5.93 -15.40 -11.62
C ASN A 131 4.71 -15.10 -10.74
N ILE A 132 4.52 -13.84 -10.30
CA ILE A 132 3.34 -13.43 -9.54
C ILE A 132 2.09 -13.48 -10.42
N THR A 133 2.14 -12.96 -11.64
CA THR A 133 1.02 -13.02 -12.59
C THR A 133 0.68 -14.47 -12.96
N GLY A 134 1.66 -15.38 -12.96
CA GLY A 134 1.48 -16.82 -13.22
C GLY A 134 1.09 -17.11 -14.66
N GLU A 135 0.62 -18.32 -14.97
CA GLU A 135 0.03 -18.71 -16.28
C GLU A 135 -1.45 -19.12 -16.20
N VAL A 136 -1.91 -19.56 -15.02
CA VAL A 136 -3.27 -20.05 -14.80
C VAL A 136 -3.86 -19.38 -13.56
N VAL A 137 -5.10 -18.90 -13.67
CA VAL A 137 -5.86 -18.41 -12.52
C VAL A 137 -6.21 -19.59 -11.61
N SER A 138 -5.87 -19.50 -10.34
CA SER A 138 -6.35 -20.45 -9.33
C SER A 138 -7.59 -19.90 -8.64
N SER A 139 -8.27 -20.72 -7.85
CA SER A 139 -9.37 -20.26 -6.99
C SER A 139 -8.92 -19.98 -5.56
N GLY A 140 -9.67 -19.09 -4.90
CA GLY A 140 -9.59 -18.87 -3.45
C GLY A 140 -8.42 -17.98 -3.00
N PRO A 141 -8.05 -18.04 -1.70
CA PRO A 141 -7.14 -17.08 -1.07
C PRO A 141 -5.75 -16.96 -1.71
N ALA A 142 -5.30 -18.01 -2.41
CA ALA A 142 -4.03 -18.00 -3.13
C ALA A 142 -4.04 -17.02 -4.32
N GLU A 143 -5.18 -16.87 -5.00
CA GLU A 143 -5.32 -15.93 -6.12
C GLU A 143 -5.36 -14.49 -5.62
N VAL A 144 -6.16 -14.22 -4.57
CA VAL A 144 -6.19 -12.92 -3.88
C VAL A 144 -4.79 -12.51 -3.45
N SER A 145 -4.03 -13.43 -2.85
CA SER A 145 -2.67 -13.13 -2.40
C SER A 145 -1.70 -12.83 -3.54
N ARG A 146 -1.88 -13.42 -4.74
CA ARG A 146 -1.02 -13.16 -5.90
C ARG A 146 -1.33 -11.80 -6.52
N GLU A 147 -2.62 -11.55 -6.77
CA GLU A 147 -3.10 -10.29 -7.32
C GLU A 147 -2.66 -9.10 -6.48
N ILE A 148 -2.87 -9.18 -5.17
CA ILE A 148 -2.39 -8.15 -4.23
C ILE A 148 -0.86 -8.09 -4.18
N GLY A 149 -0.20 -9.25 -4.27
CA GLY A 149 1.26 -9.34 -4.31
C GLY A 149 1.89 -8.55 -5.46
N PHE A 150 1.18 -8.42 -6.59
CA PHE A 150 1.62 -7.66 -7.76
C PHE A 150 1.77 -6.16 -7.42
N HIS A 151 0.74 -5.54 -6.85
CA HIS A 151 0.73 -4.12 -6.47
C HIS A 151 1.78 -3.82 -5.39
N ARG A 152 1.88 -4.68 -4.35
CA ARG A 152 2.94 -4.59 -3.33
C ARG A 152 4.34 -4.65 -3.92
N TYR A 153 4.56 -5.51 -4.91
CA TYR A 153 5.87 -5.63 -5.53
C TYR A 153 6.23 -4.38 -6.34
N LEU A 154 5.29 -3.83 -7.12
CA LEU A 154 5.49 -2.54 -7.80
C LEU A 154 5.83 -1.43 -6.80
N ALA A 155 5.14 -1.38 -5.64
CA ALA A 155 5.44 -0.42 -4.59
C ALA A 155 6.88 -0.57 -4.06
N ARG A 156 7.35 -1.81 -3.84
CA ARG A 156 8.73 -2.10 -3.40
C ARG A 156 9.78 -1.64 -4.41
N MET A 157 9.52 -1.79 -5.70
CA MET A 157 10.42 -1.32 -6.77
C MET A 157 10.65 0.21 -6.71
N THR A 158 9.74 0.97 -6.09
CA THR A 158 9.94 2.41 -5.91
C THR A 158 11.06 2.74 -4.93
N GLY A 159 11.38 1.85 -3.98
CA GLY A 159 12.30 2.09 -2.87
C GLY A 159 11.84 3.19 -1.91
N ASN A 160 10.59 3.66 -2.01
CA ASN A 160 10.04 4.70 -1.14
C ASN A 160 9.19 4.05 -0.04
N THR A 161 9.68 4.12 1.20
CA THR A 161 9.03 3.49 2.36
C THR A 161 7.58 3.95 2.57
N LEU A 162 7.25 5.21 2.26
CA LEU A 162 5.88 5.72 2.42
C LEU A 162 4.94 5.18 1.35
N LEU A 163 5.39 5.06 0.09
CA LEU A 163 4.58 4.44 -0.96
C LEU A 163 4.34 2.96 -0.65
N ILE A 164 5.36 2.24 -0.20
CA ILE A 164 5.22 0.83 0.20
C ILE A 164 4.19 0.70 1.33
N LEU A 165 4.30 1.53 2.36
CA LEU A 165 3.37 1.51 3.49
C LEU A 165 1.92 1.81 3.09
N LEU A 166 1.71 2.78 2.21
CA LEU A 166 0.37 3.15 1.72
C LEU A 166 -0.25 2.02 0.89
N ILE A 167 0.51 1.44 -0.04
CA ILE A 167 0.03 0.33 -0.86
C ILE A 167 -0.24 -0.91 0.00
N ASP A 168 0.70 -1.31 0.87
CA ASP A 168 0.50 -2.45 1.77
C ASP A 168 -0.74 -2.27 2.67
N PHE A 169 -1.02 -1.05 3.13
CA PHE A 169 -2.23 -0.73 3.90
C PHE A 169 -3.51 -0.95 3.06
N VAL A 170 -3.59 -0.36 1.87
CA VAL A 170 -4.77 -0.47 0.99
C VAL A 170 -5.00 -1.91 0.57
N ASP A 171 -3.93 -2.61 0.22
CA ASP A 171 -3.96 -4.00 -0.19
C ASP A 171 -4.42 -4.93 0.93
N ASN A 172 -4.13 -4.64 2.19
CA ASN A 172 -4.69 -5.43 3.29
C ASN A 172 -6.21 -5.25 3.41
N LEU A 173 -6.74 -4.04 3.20
CA LEU A 173 -8.19 -3.81 3.18
C LEU A 173 -8.85 -4.57 2.01
N LEU A 174 -8.26 -4.49 0.81
CA LEU A 174 -8.74 -5.20 -0.36
C LEU A 174 -8.68 -6.72 -0.19
N SER A 175 -7.61 -7.25 0.42
CA SER A 175 -7.49 -8.68 0.69
C SER A 175 -8.66 -9.19 1.53
N THR A 176 -9.02 -8.47 2.59
CA THR A 176 -10.15 -8.82 3.43
C THR A 176 -11.45 -8.75 2.63
N MET A 177 -11.72 -7.65 1.93
CA MET A 177 -12.94 -7.48 1.14
C MET A 177 -13.10 -8.55 0.05
N LYS A 178 -12.06 -8.81 -0.74
CA LYS A 178 -12.11 -9.82 -1.83
C LYS A 178 -12.32 -11.24 -1.30
N THR A 179 -11.72 -11.55 -0.14
CA THR A 179 -11.93 -12.86 0.51
C THR A 179 -13.36 -13.01 1.02
N GLU A 180 -13.95 -11.95 1.55
CA GLU A 180 -15.34 -11.95 2.04
C GLU A 180 -16.38 -12.00 0.90
N LEU A 181 -16.08 -11.36 -0.23
CA LEU A 181 -16.97 -11.32 -1.40
C LEU A 181 -16.97 -12.61 -2.23
N ASP A 182 -15.96 -13.48 -2.07
CA ASP A 182 -15.82 -14.74 -2.82
C ASP A 182 -16.01 -14.54 -4.34
N LEU A 183 -15.26 -13.59 -4.89
CA LEU A 183 -15.34 -13.22 -6.31
C LEU A 183 -15.07 -14.42 -7.22
N ASP A 184 -15.75 -14.46 -8.36
CA ASP A 184 -15.68 -15.59 -9.27
C ASP A 184 -14.34 -15.70 -10.03
N PRO A 185 -14.04 -16.86 -10.65
CA PRO A 185 -12.81 -17.01 -11.43
C PRO A 185 -12.70 -16.10 -12.66
N GLU A 186 -13.82 -15.61 -13.20
CA GLU A 186 -13.83 -14.74 -14.40
C GLU A 186 -13.29 -13.36 -14.04
N PHE A 187 -13.70 -12.80 -12.89
CA PHE A 187 -13.14 -11.59 -12.30
C PHE A 187 -11.61 -11.68 -12.23
N TYR A 188 -11.05 -12.74 -11.63
CA TYR A 188 -9.59 -12.88 -11.50
C TYR A 188 -8.89 -13.08 -12.85
N GLN A 189 -9.55 -13.70 -13.82
CA GLN A 189 -9.03 -13.81 -15.18
C GLN A 189 -8.92 -12.44 -15.87
N ASN A 190 -9.85 -11.52 -15.61
CA ASN A 190 -9.78 -10.15 -16.12
C ASN A 190 -8.66 -9.35 -15.43
N VAL A 191 -8.57 -9.42 -14.10
CA VAL A 191 -7.48 -8.77 -13.34
C VAL A 191 -6.11 -9.24 -13.81
N ARG A 192 -5.96 -10.55 -14.00
CA ARG A 192 -4.72 -11.13 -14.51
C ARG A 192 -4.34 -10.57 -15.88
N LYS A 193 -5.29 -10.48 -16.82
CA LYS A 193 -5.04 -9.88 -18.16
C LYS A 193 -4.61 -8.42 -18.03
N ALA A 194 -5.21 -7.65 -17.13
CA ALA A 194 -4.80 -6.28 -16.87
C ALA A 194 -3.36 -6.21 -16.31
N HIS A 195 -3.00 -7.10 -15.38
CA HIS A 195 -1.63 -7.22 -14.86
C HIS A 195 -0.62 -7.62 -15.96
N GLU A 196 -0.99 -8.49 -16.90
CA GLU A 196 -0.17 -8.83 -18.07
C GLU A 196 0.08 -7.60 -18.96
N ILE A 197 -0.94 -6.75 -19.18
CA ILE A 197 -0.79 -5.50 -19.93
C ILE A 197 0.18 -4.54 -19.21
N ILE A 198 0.03 -4.35 -17.90
CA ILE A 198 0.92 -3.50 -17.10
C ILE A 198 2.36 -4.03 -17.18
N LEU A 199 2.54 -5.34 -17.01
CA LEU A 199 3.84 -6.00 -17.10
C LEU A 199 4.50 -5.80 -18.48
N GLU A 200 3.73 -5.88 -19.56
CA GLU A 200 4.24 -5.62 -20.90
C GLU A 200 4.66 -4.15 -21.06
N CYS A 201 3.90 -3.18 -20.53
CA CYS A 201 4.33 -1.78 -20.50
C CYS A 201 5.65 -1.60 -19.74
N LEU A 202 5.84 -2.33 -18.64
CA LEU A 202 7.11 -2.37 -17.91
C LEU A 202 8.23 -2.93 -18.81
N ILE A 203 8.03 -4.09 -19.43
CA ILE A 203 9.00 -4.72 -20.36
C ILE A 203 9.43 -3.73 -21.44
N GLN A 204 8.50 -3.00 -22.02
CA GLN A 204 8.77 -2.00 -23.06
C GLN A 204 9.41 -0.69 -22.54
N ARG A 205 9.63 -0.55 -21.22
CA ARG A 205 10.15 0.66 -20.55
C ARG A 205 9.31 1.90 -20.87
N ASP A 206 7.99 1.74 -20.92
CA ASP A 206 7.06 2.82 -21.19
C ASP A 206 6.34 3.24 -19.89
N PRO A 207 6.89 4.21 -19.14
CA PRO A 207 6.34 4.60 -17.84
C PRO A 207 4.99 5.31 -17.96
N ALA A 208 4.70 5.94 -19.11
CA ALA A 208 3.40 6.56 -19.34
C ALA A 208 2.34 5.49 -19.62
N ALA A 209 2.63 4.51 -20.49
CA ALA A 209 1.72 3.42 -20.75
C ALA A 209 1.45 2.57 -19.51
N ALA A 210 2.46 2.31 -18.67
CA ALA A 210 2.31 1.59 -17.41
C ALA A 210 1.35 2.31 -16.43
N ALA A 211 1.44 3.64 -16.33
CA ALA A 211 0.55 4.42 -15.49
C ALA A 211 -0.91 4.38 -16.01
N ILE A 212 -1.10 4.44 -17.33
CA ILE A 212 -2.42 4.40 -17.97
C ILE A 212 -3.04 3.01 -17.81
N ALA A 213 -2.28 1.94 -18.07
CA ALA A 213 -2.72 0.58 -17.85
C ALA A 213 -3.12 0.33 -16.38
N MET A 214 -2.37 0.90 -15.43
CA MET A 214 -2.73 0.86 -14.02
C MET A 214 -4.05 1.58 -13.74
N VAL A 215 -4.28 2.78 -14.29
CA VAL A 215 -5.58 3.47 -14.14
C VAL A 215 -6.73 2.59 -14.65
N GLN A 216 -6.57 1.97 -15.82
CA GLN A 216 -7.60 1.11 -16.40
C GLN A 216 -7.95 -0.06 -15.47
N ASP A 217 -6.94 -0.79 -15.00
CA ASP A 217 -7.09 -1.91 -14.06
C ASP A 217 -7.87 -1.48 -12.80
N LEU A 218 -7.43 -0.39 -12.16
CA LEU A 218 -8.03 0.12 -10.93
C LEU A 218 -9.51 0.49 -11.10
N LEU A 219 -9.84 1.16 -12.20
CA LEU A 219 -11.22 1.58 -12.48
C LEU A 219 -12.11 0.40 -12.88
N GLU A 220 -11.59 -0.57 -13.61
CA GLU A 220 -12.32 -1.79 -13.99
C GLU A 220 -12.63 -2.65 -12.77
N VAL A 221 -11.60 -2.97 -11.98
CA VAL A 221 -11.73 -3.71 -10.73
C VAL A 221 -12.66 -3.01 -9.74
N GLY A 222 -12.49 -1.69 -9.57
CA GLY A 222 -13.34 -0.89 -8.69
C GLY A 222 -14.81 -0.92 -9.11
N ARG A 223 -15.11 -0.87 -10.41
CA ARG A 223 -16.48 -0.99 -10.94
C ARG A 223 -17.07 -2.37 -10.73
N GLU A 224 -16.33 -3.43 -11.04
CA GLU A 224 -16.81 -4.81 -10.86
C GLU A 224 -17.10 -5.11 -9.39
N MET A 225 -16.18 -4.75 -8.48
CA MET A 225 -16.40 -4.92 -7.04
C MET A 225 -17.59 -4.08 -6.54
N ALA A 226 -17.73 -2.83 -6.98
CA ALA A 226 -18.87 -1.98 -6.61
C ALA A 226 -20.21 -2.57 -7.07
N MET A 227 -20.25 -3.20 -8.25
CA MET A 227 -21.42 -3.91 -8.77
C MET A 227 -21.80 -5.09 -7.87
N VAL A 228 -20.83 -5.95 -7.52
CA VAL A 228 -21.07 -7.11 -6.62
C VAL A 228 -21.55 -6.64 -5.25
N MET A 229 -21.01 -5.53 -4.75
CA MET A 229 -21.39 -4.94 -3.46
C MET A 229 -22.69 -4.13 -3.50
N ASN A 230 -23.29 -3.92 -4.68
CA ASN A 230 -24.44 -3.04 -4.90
C ASN A 230 -24.22 -1.61 -4.35
N THR A 231 -23.07 -1.02 -4.69
CA THR A 231 -22.66 0.33 -4.29
C THR A 231 -22.24 1.15 -5.52
N PRO A 232 -22.26 2.50 -5.45
CA PRO A 232 -21.77 3.30 -6.56
C PRO A 232 -20.24 3.15 -6.72
N PRO A 233 -19.73 2.99 -7.96
CA PRO A 233 -18.30 2.95 -8.21
C PRO A 233 -17.65 4.32 -8.02
N PHE A 234 -16.32 4.34 -7.94
CA PHE A 234 -15.56 5.57 -8.13
C PHE A 234 -15.55 5.97 -9.60
N ASP A 235 -15.84 7.24 -9.86
CA ASP A 235 -15.78 7.85 -11.18
C ASP A 235 -14.86 9.09 -11.11
N PRO A 236 -13.71 9.08 -11.81
CA PRO A 236 -12.81 10.24 -11.87
C PRO A 236 -13.48 11.52 -12.36
N HIS A 237 -14.52 11.44 -13.20
CA HIS A 237 -15.20 12.62 -13.74
C HIS A 237 -15.98 13.39 -12.67
N GLU A 238 -16.30 12.79 -11.52
CA GLU A 238 -16.85 13.50 -10.36
C GLU A 238 -15.89 14.57 -9.82
N MET A 239 -14.61 14.50 -10.16
CA MET A 239 -13.55 15.43 -9.73
C MET A 239 -13.21 16.48 -10.78
N GLU A 240 -13.78 16.40 -11.99
CA GLU A 240 -13.62 17.42 -13.02
C GLU A 240 -14.43 18.67 -12.62
N GLU A 241 -13.78 19.68 -12.04
CA GLU A 241 -14.43 20.99 -11.87
C GLU A 241 -14.70 21.61 -13.23
N ALA A 242 -15.95 22.03 -13.47
CA ALA A 242 -16.42 22.66 -14.70
C ALA A 242 -15.67 23.95 -15.15
N ASN A 243 -14.63 24.38 -14.43
CA ASN A 243 -13.84 25.59 -14.70
C ASN A 243 -12.36 25.52 -14.22
N SER A 244 -11.78 24.33 -14.06
CA SER A 244 -10.37 24.20 -13.69
C SER A 244 -9.44 24.62 -14.85
N MET A 245 -8.64 25.68 -14.67
CA MET A 245 -7.53 26.07 -15.57
C MET A 245 -6.31 25.14 -15.46
N VAL A 246 -6.36 24.14 -14.58
CA VAL A 246 -5.30 23.15 -14.41
C VAL A 246 -5.75 21.88 -15.13
N GLU A 247 -5.03 21.52 -16.19
CA GLU A 247 -5.10 20.18 -16.81
C GLU A 247 -4.66 19.16 -15.75
N TRP A 248 -5.64 18.61 -15.03
CA TRP A 248 -5.48 17.41 -14.19
C TRP A 248 -4.80 16.36 -15.07
N PRO A 249 -3.69 15.71 -14.66
CA PRO A 249 -2.69 15.16 -15.58
C PRO A 249 -3.37 14.51 -16.78
N ALA A 250 -3.34 15.21 -17.92
CA ALA A 250 -4.31 15.11 -19.04
C ALA A 250 -4.40 13.72 -19.72
N ASN A 251 -3.67 12.74 -19.19
CA ASN A 251 -3.53 11.40 -19.72
C ASN A 251 -4.00 10.30 -18.74
N LEU A 252 -4.48 10.64 -17.53
CA LEU A 252 -4.85 9.66 -16.50
C LEU A 252 -6.32 9.74 -16.05
N ASP A 253 -7.14 10.59 -16.65
CA ASP A 253 -8.57 10.76 -16.38
C ASP A 253 -9.44 9.55 -16.79
N GLY A 254 -8.83 8.50 -17.34
CA GLY A 254 -9.52 7.30 -17.83
C GLY A 254 -9.94 7.36 -19.30
N ARG A 255 -9.76 8.50 -19.99
CA ARG A 255 -10.01 8.63 -21.44
C ARG A 255 -8.92 7.94 -22.27
N MET A 256 -7.71 7.86 -21.72
CA MET A 256 -6.62 7.11 -22.35
C MET A 256 -6.67 5.64 -21.96
N ARG A 257 -6.50 4.75 -22.95
CA ARG A 257 -6.54 3.31 -22.78
C ARG A 257 -5.39 2.62 -23.48
N ILE A 258 -4.82 1.61 -22.84
CA ILE A 258 -3.98 0.59 -23.46
C ILE A 258 -4.86 -0.56 -23.91
N ILE A 259 -4.80 -0.91 -25.20
CA ILE A 259 -5.56 -2.02 -25.81
C ILE A 259 -4.65 -2.93 -26.63
N THR A 260 -5.09 -4.17 -26.89
CA THR A 260 -4.36 -5.13 -27.73
C THR A 260 -4.70 -4.93 -29.22
N ALA A 261 -3.82 -5.42 -30.11
CA ALA A 261 -4.03 -5.36 -31.56
C ALA A 261 -5.28 -6.15 -32.03
N ASP A 262 -5.64 -7.20 -31.31
CA ASP A 262 -6.77 -8.10 -31.64
C ASP A 262 -8.12 -7.57 -31.15
N ASP A 263 -8.11 -6.45 -30.41
CA ASP A 263 -9.31 -5.71 -30.03
C ASP A 263 -9.86 -5.05 -31.31
N LEU A 264 -10.72 -5.81 -32.03
CA LEU A 264 -11.23 -5.66 -33.41
C LEU A 264 -11.85 -4.29 -33.81
N ASP A 265 -11.77 -3.27 -32.98
CA ASP A 265 -12.42 -1.97 -33.17
C ASP A 265 -11.48 -0.80 -32.78
N LEU A 266 -10.20 -0.88 -33.17
CA LEU A 266 -9.23 0.24 -33.11
C LEU A 266 -9.78 1.54 -33.71
N GLU A 267 -10.68 1.46 -34.71
CA GLU A 267 -11.34 2.62 -35.34
C GLU A 267 -12.65 3.05 -34.66
N LYS A 268 -13.30 2.21 -33.83
CA LYS A 268 -14.55 2.56 -33.12
C LYS A 268 -14.36 2.98 -31.67
N LYS A 269 -13.20 2.70 -31.06
CA LYS A 269 -12.92 2.97 -29.63
C LYS A 269 -12.14 4.25 -29.37
N GLY A 270 -11.76 5.01 -30.41
CA GLY A 270 -11.08 6.30 -30.29
C GLY A 270 -9.89 6.48 -31.24
N THR A 271 -9.15 7.58 -31.08
CA THR A 271 -8.00 7.88 -31.95
C THR A 271 -6.74 7.19 -31.41
N VAL A 272 -6.15 6.29 -32.22
CA VAL A 272 -4.86 5.64 -31.89
C VAL A 272 -3.77 6.69 -31.81
N SER A 273 -3.21 6.89 -30.61
CA SER A 273 -2.16 7.87 -30.37
C SER A 273 -0.79 7.32 -30.77
N ARG A 274 -0.40 6.15 -30.22
CA ARG A 274 0.89 5.49 -30.53
C ARG A 274 0.93 4.03 -30.06
N ARG A 275 1.89 3.26 -30.56
CA ARG A 275 2.24 1.91 -30.08
C ARG A 275 3.06 1.96 -28.78
N VAL A 276 2.92 0.96 -27.92
CA VAL A 276 3.73 0.80 -26.69
C VAL A 276 5.01 0.02 -27.02
N GLY A 277 6.10 0.73 -27.30
CA GLY A 277 7.37 0.12 -27.69
C GLY A 277 7.22 -0.83 -28.90
N ALA A 278 7.73 -2.05 -28.77
CA ALA A 278 7.64 -3.10 -29.78
C ALA A 278 6.51 -4.13 -29.53
N SER A 279 5.67 -3.93 -28.52
CA SER A 279 4.62 -4.89 -28.11
C SER A 279 3.42 -4.88 -29.06
N HIS A 280 2.41 -5.73 -28.82
CA HIS A 280 1.13 -5.69 -29.54
C HIS A 280 0.12 -4.72 -28.90
N LEU A 281 0.57 -3.82 -28.04
CA LEU A 281 -0.27 -2.87 -27.32
C LEU A 281 -0.26 -1.47 -27.94
N TYR A 282 -1.41 -0.80 -27.88
CA TYR A 282 -1.62 0.55 -28.42
C TYR A 282 -2.23 1.46 -27.36
N LEU A 283 -1.71 2.68 -27.30
CA LEU A 283 -2.31 3.78 -26.57
C LEU A 283 -3.36 4.46 -27.46
N VAL A 284 -4.60 4.50 -26.98
CA VAL A 284 -5.75 5.08 -27.68
C VAL A 284 -6.41 6.11 -26.76
N GLY A 285 -6.79 7.26 -27.32
CA GLY A 285 -7.67 8.21 -26.62
C GLY A 285 -9.10 7.95 -27.03
N CYS A 286 -9.98 7.68 -26.06
CA CYS A 286 -11.42 7.58 -26.30
C CYS A 286 -12.00 8.99 -26.47
N GLU A 287 -12.78 9.20 -27.54
CA GLU A 287 -13.66 10.37 -27.66
C GLU A 287 -14.95 10.10 -26.88
N ASP A 288 -15.50 11.14 -26.25
CA ASP A 288 -16.72 11.09 -25.41
C ASP A 288 -17.97 10.60 -26.17
#